data_AF-A0A6J2KRA8-F1
#
_entry.id   AF-A0A6J2KRA8-F1
#
_cell.length_a   1.000
_cell.length_b   1.000
_cell.length_c   1.000
_cell.angle_alpha   90.00
_cell.angle_beta   90.00
_cell.angle_gamma   90.00
#
_symmetry.space_group_name_H-M   'P 1'
#
loop_
_entity.id
_entity.type
_entity.pdbx_description
1 polymer ?
#
loop_
_entity_poly.entity_id
_entity_poly.type
_entity_poly.pdbx_seq_one_letter_code
_entity_poly.pdbx_strand_id
1 'polypeptide(L)'
;YNVFFFLAPTCGKDEVYNDCIQGYCQPKNCSEIGKPVACPRIDPKNCIKGCLCKENYVRADNGTCIPKTDCPSCGGDNNARSGCGVNCNKRCSDIGKEPGACIAICYDNACDC
;
A
#
# COMPACT_ATOMS: atom_id res chain seq x y z
N TYR A 1 -17.60 -40.74 4.57
CA TYR A 1 -17.78 -39.37 5.07
C TYR A 1 -16.97 -38.44 4.19
N ASN A 2 -17.62 -37.74 3.25
CA ASN A 2 -16.97 -36.78 2.35
C ASN A 2 -16.82 -35.46 3.08
N VAL A 3 -15.60 -35.11 3.47
CA VAL A 3 -15.27 -33.79 4.00
C VAL A 3 -15.18 -32.85 2.81
N PHE A 4 -16.27 -32.11 2.54
CA PHE A 4 -16.22 -30.95 1.67
C PHE A 4 -15.28 -29.92 2.31
N PHE A 5 -13.99 -29.98 1.97
CA PHE A 5 -13.09 -28.85 2.14
C PHE A 5 -13.63 -27.74 1.24
N PHE A 6 -14.28 -26.74 1.84
CA PHE A 6 -14.39 -25.43 1.22
C PHE A 6 -12.97 -24.95 0.97
N LEU A 7 -12.46 -25.15 -0.24
CA LEU A 7 -11.19 -24.58 -0.69
C LEU A 7 -11.41 -23.06 -0.73
N ALA A 8 -11.13 -22.37 0.37
CA ALA A 8 -10.86 -20.96 0.32
C ALA A 8 -9.79 -20.76 -0.78
N PRO A 9 -9.96 -19.82 -1.72
CA PRO A 9 -8.95 -19.56 -2.72
C PRO A 9 -7.61 -19.35 -2.01
N THR A 10 -6.64 -20.19 -2.34
CA THR A 10 -5.33 -20.16 -1.70
C THR A 10 -4.58 -18.95 -2.23
N CYS A 11 -4.48 -17.91 -1.40
CA CYS A 11 -3.61 -16.78 -1.70
C CYS A 11 -2.14 -17.17 -1.57
N GLY A 12 -1.30 -16.48 -2.33
CA GLY A 12 0.14 -16.70 -2.33
C GLY A 12 0.81 -16.24 -1.04
N LYS A 13 2.15 -16.29 -1.05
CA LYS A 13 2.95 -15.79 0.06
C LYS A 13 2.71 -14.30 0.27
N ASP A 14 2.51 -13.91 1.53
CA ASP A 14 2.27 -12.52 1.96
C ASP A 14 0.98 -11.89 1.37
N GLU A 15 0.03 -12.75 0.99
CA GLU A 15 -1.28 -12.34 0.49
C GLU A 15 -2.42 -12.80 1.41
N VAL A 16 -3.51 -12.03 1.42
CA VAL A 16 -4.73 -12.28 2.18
C VAL A 16 -5.91 -12.21 1.24
N TYR A 17 -6.83 -13.17 1.39
CA TYR A 17 -8.06 -13.19 0.62
C TYR A 17 -8.95 -12.00 0.98
N ASN A 18 -9.58 -11.41 -0.02
CA ASN A 18 -10.51 -10.30 0.13
C ASN A 18 -11.73 -10.51 -0.77
N ASP A 19 -12.92 -10.31 -0.21
CA ASP A 19 -14.19 -10.50 -0.92
C ASP A 19 -14.51 -9.37 -1.93
N CYS A 20 -13.78 -8.26 -1.89
CA CYS A 20 -13.96 -7.12 -2.76
C CYS A 20 -12.65 -6.32 -2.95
N ILE A 21 -11.75 -6.81 -3.79
CA ILE A 21 -10.43 -6.19 -3.99
C ILE A 21 -10.52 -4.74 -4.49
N GLN A 22 -11.60 -4.38 -5.17
CA GLN A 22 -11.84 -3.02 -5.67
C GLN A 22 -12.13 -2.02 -4.53
N GLY A 23 -12.76 -2.49 -3.45
CA GLY A 23 -13.08 -1.68 -2.28
C GLY A 23 -11.90 -1.46 -1.34
N TYR A 24 -10.74 -2.07 -1.60
CA TYR A 24 -9.53 -1.81 -0.84
C TYR A 24 -8.94 -0.45 -1.26
N CYS A 25 -8.99 0.50 -0.32
CA CYS A 25 -8.69 1.91 -0.54
C CYS A 25 -7.26 2.31 -0.14
N GLN A 26 -6.34 1.35 -0.23
CA GLN A 26 -4.92 1.56 0.00
C GLN A 26 -4.15 1.13 -1.26
N PRO A 27 -2.88 1.57 -1.42
CA PRO A 27 -2.05 1.14 -2.54
C PRO A 27 -1.97 -0.38 -2.61
N LYS A 28 -2.16 -0.93 -3.80
CA LYS A 28 -2.07 -2.37 -4.07
C LYS A 28 -0.75 -2.72 -4.72
N ASN A 29 -0.14 -1.75 -5.41
CA ASN A 29 1.10 -1.91 -6.17
C ASN A 29 2.12 -0.82 -5.79
N CYS A 30 3.41 -1.11 -5.96
CA CYS A 30 4.46 -0.10 -5.74
C CYS A 30 4.27 1.16 -6.61
N SER A 31 3.68 1.02 -7.79
CA SER A 31 3.40 2.15 -8.68
C SER A 31 2.34 3.13 -8.15
N GLU A 32 1.57 2.76 -7.12
CA GLU A 32 0.51 3.58 -6.48
C GLU A 32 1.00 4.25 -5.18
N ILE A 33 2.18 3.88 -4.70
CA ILE A 33 2.78 4.45 -3.49
C ILE A 33 3.09 5.93 -3.70
N GLY A 34 2.71 6.76 -2.72
CA GLY A 34 2.87 8.22 -2.79
C GLY A 34 1.91 8.93 -3.74
N LYS A 35 0.91 8.21 -4.28
CA LYS A 35 -0.08 8.74 -5.21
C LYS A 35 -1.49 8.67 -4.61
N PRO A 36 -2.42 9.53 -5.04
CA PRO A 36 -3.81 9.40 -4.65
C PRO A 36 -4.38 8.04 -5.06
N VAL A 37 -4.94 7.31 -4.10
CA VAL A 37 -5.64 6.04 -4.36
C VAL A 37 -7.14 6.30 -4.37
N ALA A 38 -7.81 5.91 -5.44
CA ALA A 38 -9.26 6.01 -5.52
C ALA A 38 -9.93 5.04 -4.54
N CYS A 39 -10.95 5.51 -3.83
CA CYS A 39 -11.77 4.70 -2.93
C CYS A 39 -13.24 4.73 -3.38
N PRO A 40 -13.57 4.06 -4.50
CA PRO A 40 -14.94 4.04 -5.01
C PRO A 40 -15.85 3.22 -4.09
N ARG A 41 -17.12 3.62 -3.99
CA ARG A 41 -18.17 2.78 -3.41
C ARG A 41 -18.53 1.69 -4.42
N ILE A 42 -18.26 0.44 -4.08
CA ILE A 42 -18.56 -0.73 -4.92
C ILE A 42 -19.84 -1.39 -4.43
N ASP A 43 -20.78 -1.65 -5.35
CA ASP A 43 -21.94 -2.50 -5.05
C ASP A 43 -21.42 -3.91 -4.72
N PRO A 44 -21.80 -4.52 -3.57
CA PRO A 44 -21.39 -5.87 -3.20
C PRO A 44 -21.58 -6.93 -4.29
N LYS A 45 -22.57 -6.76 -5.18
CA LYS A 45 -22.83 -7.66 -6.32
C LYS A 45 -21.76 -7.58 -7.42
N ASN A 46 -21.06 -6.44 -7.51
CA ASN A 46 -20.02 -6.17 -8.50
C ASN A 46 -18.61 -6.35 -7.91
N CYS A 47 -18.49 -6.83 -6.68
CA CYS A 47 -17.21 -7.05 -6.04
C CYS A 47 -16.42 -8.18 -6.71
N ILE A 48 -15.21 -7.85 -7.13
CA ILE A 48 -14.23 -8.83 -7.57
C ILE A 48 -13.55 -9.42 -6.33
N LYS A 49 -13.74 -10.72 -6.14
CA LYS A 49 -13.05 -11.52 -5.11
C LYS A 49 -11.62 -11.83 -5.57
N GLY A 50 -10.67 -11.82 -4.65
CA GLY A 50 -9.28 -12.10 -4.99
C GLY A 50 -8.33 -11.97 -3.83
N CYS A 51 -7.03 -12.00 -4.12
CA CYS A 51 -5.97 -11.86 -3.14
C CYS A 51 -5.38 -10.46 -3.21
N LEU A 52 -5.18 -9.85 -2.03
CA LEU A 52 -4.43 -8.62 -1.86
C LEU A 52 -3.15 -8.94 -1.10
N CYS A 53 -2.12 -8.12 -1.25
CA CYS A 53 -1.00 -8.18 -0.31
C CYS A 53 -1.50 -7.90 1.11
N LYS A 54 -0.90 -8.53 2.10
CA LYS A 54 -1.21 -8.28 3.52
C LYS A 54 -0.99 -6.80 3.87
N GLU A 55 -1.52 -6.38 5.02
CA GLU A 55 -1.36 -5.00 5.48
C GLU A 55 0.11 -4.53 5.48
N ASN A 56 0.35 -3.29 5.06
CA ASN A 56 1.67 -2.69 4.82
C ASN A 56 2.52 -3.32 3.71
N TYR A 57 1.99 -4.26 2.95
CA TYR A 57 2.65 -4.84 1.77
C TYR A 57 1.93 -4.40 0.50
N VAL A 58 2.69 -4.28 -0.59
CA VAL A 58 2.18 -3.98 -1.93
C VAL A 58 2.87 -4.84 -2.96
N ARG A 59 2.23 -4.99 -4.12
CA ARG A 59 2.74 -5.81 -5.21
C ARG A 59 3.85 -5.08 -5.95
N ALA A 60 5.01 -5.70 -6.05
CA ALA A 60 6.09 -5.26 -6.92
C ALA A 60 5.82 -5.67 -8.37
N ASP A 61 6.58 -5.12 -9.32
CA ASP A 61 6.43 -5.38 -10.76
C ASP A 61 6.66 -6.85 -11.13
N ASN A 62 7.45 -7.57 -10.31
CA ASN A 62 7.66 -9.02 -10.46
C ASN A 62 6.50 -9.88 -9.93
N GLY A 63 5.42 -9.26 -9.45
CA GLY A 63 4.23 -9.92 -8.93
C GLY A 63 4.30 -10.36 -7.46
N THR A 64 5.42 -10.15 -6.77
CA THR A 64 5.57 -10.50 -5.34
C THR A 64 5.06 -9.40 -4.43
N CYS A 65 4.48 -9.77 -3.29
CA CYS A 65 4.13 -8.83 -2.23
C CYS A 65 5.37 -8.52 -1.38
N ILE A 66 5.74 -7.24 -1.31
CA ILE A 66 6.88 -6.74 -0.53
C ILE A 66 6.40 -5.64 0.43
N PRO A 67 7.14 -5.36 1.52
CA PRO A 67 6.86 -4.20 2.36
C PRO A 67 6.78 -2.93 1.53
N LYS A 68 5.82 -2.04 1.81
CA LYS A 68 5.68 -0.76 1.10
C LYS A 68 6.95 0.08 1.12
N THR A 69 7.77 -0.06 2.17
CA THR A 69 9.05 0.64 2.37
C THR A 69 10.15 0.16 1.43
N ASP A 70 9.97 -1.01 0.83
CA ASP A 70 10.95 -1.67 -0.03
C ASP A 70 10.66 -1.42 -1.52
N CYS A 71 9.60 -0.65 -1.83
CA CYS A 71 9.36 -0.18 -3.19
C CYS A 71 10.53 0.70 -3.67
N PRO A 72 10.91 0.60 -4.96
CA PRO A 72 12.09 1.29 -5.48
C PRO A 72 11.95 2.83 -5.54
N SER A 73 10.72 3.33 -5.45
CA SER A 73 10.42 4.76 -5.44
C SER A 73 9.16 5.03 -4.63
N CYS A 74 9.02 6.26 -4.13
CA CYS A 74 7.80 6.76 -3.52
C CYS A 74 7.38 8.05 -4.23
N GLY A 75 6.17 8.09 -4.79
CA GLY A 75 5.71 9.27 -5.54
C GLY A 75 6.56 9.61 -6.77
N GLY A 76 7.40 8.69 -7.23
CA GLY A 76 8.36 8.89 -8.32
C GLY A 76 9.76 9.34 -7.90
N ASP A 77 10.03 9.51 -6.60
CA ASP A 77 11.37 9.79 -6.07
C ASP A 77 11.99 8.50 -5.50
N ASN A 78 13.19 8.14 -5.99
CA ASN A 78 13.92 6.94 -5.56
C ASN A 78 14.65 7.13 -4.22
N ASN A 79 14.78 8.37 -3.75
CA ASN A 79 15.39 8.69 -2.46
C ASN A 79 14.34 8.76 -1.34
N ALA A 80 13.06 8.84 -1.69
CA ALA A 80 11.96 8.86 -0.73
C ALA A 80 11.48 7.44 -0.40
N ARG A 81 11.08 7.23 0.85
CA ARG A 81 10.47 5.98 1.32
C ARG A 81 9.02 6.21 1.70
N SER A 82 8.20 5.19 1.51
CA SER A 82 6.81 5.25 1.96
C SER A 82 6.73 5.15 3.48
N GLY A 83 5.75 5.82 4.06
CA GLY A 83 5.56 5.79 5.49
C GLY A 83 4.49 6.73 5.99
N CYS A 84 4.40 6.78 7.32
CA CYS A 84 3.59 7.73 8.05
C CYS A 84 4.26 9.11 7.96
N GLY A 85 3.83 9.92 7.00
CA GLY A 85 4.49 11.18 6.67
C GLY A 85 3.51 12.32 6.46
N VAL A 86 4.01 13.54 6.68
CA VAL A 86 3.34 14.80 6.30
C VAL A 86 4.27 15.65 5.45
N ASN A 87 5.44 15.11 5.08
CA ASN A 87 6.50 15.77 4.31
C ASN A 87 6.97 17.09 4.94
N CYS A 88 6.86 17.21 6.27
CA CYS A 88 7.29 18.37 7.04
C CYS A 88 8.76 18.20 7.44
N ASN A 89 9.65 19.00 6.85
CA ASN A 89 11.11 18.89 7.00
C ASN A 89 11.69 17.51 6.65
N LYS A 90 10.91 16.73 5.89
CA LYS A 90 11.23 15.37 5.44
C LYS A 90 11.12 15.24 3.93
N ARG A 91 11.35 16.34 3.21
CA ARG A 91 11.58 16.28 1.77
C ARG A 91 13.04 16.00 1.55
N CYS A 92 13.37 15.36 0.43
CA CYS A 92 14.76 15.16 0.04
C CYS A 92 15.54 16.48 -0.08
N SER A 93 14.85 17.58 -0.40
CA SER A 93 15.44 18.93 -0.41
C SER A 93 15.73 19.51 0.97
N ASP A 94 15.25 18.90 2.05
CA ASP A 94 15.39 19.38 3.43
C ASP A 94 16.54 18.70 4.19
N ILE A 95 17.20 17.72 3.57
CA ILE A 95 18.39 17.07 4.14
C ILE A 95 19.44 18.13 4.48
N GLY A 96 19.87 18.16 5.75
CA GLY A 96 20.86 19.10 6.27
C GLY A 96 20.31 20.46 6.71
N LYS A 97 19.00 20.69 6.65
CA LYS A 97 18.35 21.89 7.19
C LYS A 97 17.91 21.69 8.64
N GLU A 98 17.78 22.79 9.38
CA GLU A 98 17.21 22.75 10.73
C GLU A 98 15.73 22.33 10.67
N PRO A 99 15.30 21.35 11.48
CA PRO A 99 13.93 20.88 11.49
C PRO A 99 13.00 21.92 12.13
N GLY A 100 12.01 22.38 11.38
CA GLY A 100 10.90 23.17 11.90
C GLY A 100 9.89 22.34 12.70
N ALA A 101 8.92 23.03 13.31
CA ALA A 101 7.80 22.39 13.99
C ALA A 101 6.90 21.66 12.99
N CYS A 102 6.48 20.44 13.34
CA CYS A 102 5.58 19.61 12.53
C CYS A 102 4.34 19.22 13.31
N ILE A 103 3.21 19.18 12.61
CA ILE A 103 1.96 18.63 13.12
C ILE A 103 2.08 17.12 13.32
N ALA A 104 1.56 16.61 14.43
CA ALA A 104 1.58 15.19 14.77
C ALA A 104 0.39 14.44 14.11
N ILE A 105 0.39 14.36 12.78
CA ILE A 105 -0.58 13.60 12.01
C ILE A 105 0.15 12.63 11.06
N CYS A 106 -0.60 11.68 10.50
CA CYS A 106 -0.06 10.57 9.72
C CYS A 106 -0.87 10.36 8.45
N TYR A 107 -0.24 10.51 7.29
CA TYR A 107 -0.80 10.01 6.04
C TYR A 107 -0.05 8.71 5.66
N ASP A 108 -0.74 7.57 5.67
CA ASP A 108 -0.12 6.24 5.56
C ASP A 108 0.55 5.94 4.21
N ASN A 109 0.13 6.68 3.16
CA ASN A 109 0.68 6.61 1.80
C ASN A 109 1.47 7.89 1.45
N ALA A 110 2.12 8.51 2.44
CA ALA A 110 3.03 9.62 2.21
C ALA A 110 4.45 9.13 1.89
N CYS A 111 5.27 10.06 1.40
CA CYS A 111 6.64 9.84 1.00
C CYS A 111 7.54 10.82 1.74
N ASP A 112 8.42 10.29 2.58
CA ASP A 112 9.39 11.06 3.32
C ASP A 112 10.81 10.64 2.90
N CYS A 113 11.72 11.61 2.96
CA CYS A 113 13.15 11.42 3.04
C CYS A 113 13.58 11.79 4.48
#